data_AF-A0A9P5PVL6-F1
#
_entry.id   AF-A0A9P5PVL6-F1
#
_cell.length_a   1.000
_cell.length_b   1.000
_cell.length_c   1.000
_cell.angle_alpha   90.00
_cell.angle_beta   90.00
_cell.angle_gamma   90.00
#
_symmetry.space_group_name_H-M   'P 1'
#
loop_
_entity.id
_entity.type
_entity.pdbx_description
1 polymer ?
#
loop_
_entity_poly.entity_id
_entity_poly.type
_entity_poly.pdbx_seq_one_letter_code
_entity_poly.pdbx_strand_id
1 'polypeptide(L)'
;MSSASPILGNSRNHVEVPMNVHQLGLVDNCYEEHQYDEGNALLRQLRSPNVMPSASHIRQLLYLSLYPQPRKNSRSLLVQFARTNSPEGVARALPSYDCHNVNSDSSESFIAKESRCISEGKNCWNILQKGFIHRTILSSPTKKGSRRTNTYEEDSDDDSGASDIVAEHAWPILDFLLILFERDECEAEARGLPPHSPLLLNQIPAPRSVNEQRRRMGARLMQLLINLCSTNLFDFTMFLNSVFNRVYTSAPKEFLSVLVSLPPTVPCGKNTVQSNSSRPKPQARAKPIRRTRDETKAPEEPLKFQPTSIHSQINLPLYVDIHRSIEELTPDDNLSYTWIQFQLLTSFGIYQASLPADARDDGWLTMLRSREQLDKLFSLSDDSNVRIYREILNAMVTTWKS
;
A
#
# COMPACT_ATOMS: atom_id res chain seq x y z
N MET A 1 17.18 17.20 27.95
CA MET A 1 16.22 16.45 27.11
C MET A 1 14.97 17.31 26.99
N SER A 2 14.83 18.00 25.86
CA SER A 2 13.76 18.97 25.63
C SER A 2 12.53 18.21 25.13
N SER A 3 11.46 18.14 25.95
CA SER A 3 10.19 17.56 25.51
C SER A 3 9.52 18.57 24.56
N ALA A 4 9.60 18.32 23.27
CA ALA A 4 8.83 19.05 22.27
C ALA A 4 7.36 18.69 22.45
N SER A 5 6.61 19.55 23.13
CA SER A 5 5.15 19.48 23.16
C SER A 5 4.63 19.58 21.74
N PRO A 6 3.70 18.70 21.29
CA PRO A 6 3.09 18.84 19.99
C PRO A 6 2.31 20.14 20.02
N ILE A 7 2.75 21.10 19.21
CA ILE A 7 2.00 22.33 18.95
C ILE A 7 0.75 21.86 18.20
N LEU A 8 -0.32 21.60 18.95
CA LEU A 8 -1.68 21.53 18.44
C LEU A 8 -2.03 22.94 17.97
N GLY A 9 -1.44 23.33 16.83
CA GLY A 9 -1.83 24.52 16.13
C GLY A 9 -3.32 24.39 15.85
N ASN A 10 -4.07 25.45 16.19
CA ASN A 10 -5.46 25.61 15.78
C ASN A 10 -5.51 25.48 14.25
N SER A 11 -5.68 24.25 13.77
CA SER A 11 -5.89 23.92 12.37
C SER A 11 -7.30 24.41 12.09
N ARG A 12 -7.42 25.72 11.84
CA ARG A 12 -8.64 26.31 11.30
C ARG A 12 -9.02 25.44 10.12
N ASN A 13 -10.24 24.93 10.12
CA ASN A 13 -10.80 24.15 9.02
C ASN A 13 -10.52 24.89 7.70
N HIS A 14 -9.44 24.51 7.01
CA HIS A 14 -9.06 25.12 5.76
C HIS A 14 -10.03 24.57 4.72
N VAL A 15 -11.09 25.34 4.48
CA VAL A 15 -12.06 25.02 3.44
C VAL A 15 -11.43 25.40 2.11
N GLU A 16 -11.14 24.42 1.27
CA GLU A 16 -10.70 24.69 -0.10
C GLU A 16 -11.81 25.39 -0.87
N VAL A 17 -11.45 26.47 -1.57
CA VAL A 17 -12.38 27.22 -2.42
C VAL A 17 -12.31 26.64 -3.84
N PRO A 18 -13.45 26.32 -4.49
CA PRO A 18 -13.44 25.90 -5.88
C PRO A 18 -12.71 26.91 -6.77
N MET A 19 -11.96 26.40 -7.74
CA MET A 19 -11.35 27.23 -8.78
C MET A 19 -12.41 28.14 -9.44
N ASN A 20 -12.11 29.44 -9.56
CA ASN A 20 -13.08 30.39 -10.10
C ASN A 20 -13.21 30.26 -11.63
N VAL A 21 -14.30 30.78 -12.18
CA VAL A 21 -14.63 30.67 -13.62
C VAL A 21 -13.51 31.19 -14.53
N HIS A 22 -12.82 32.27 -14.12
CA HIS A 22 -11.71 32.82 -14.90
C HIS A 22 -10.51 31.87 -14.93
N GLN A 23 -10.12 31.32 -13.77
CA GLN A 23 -9.06 30.32 -13.66
C GLN A 23 -9.38 29.06 -14.47
N LEU A 24 -10.66 28.62 -14.44
CA LEU A 24 -11.12 27.50 -15.25
C LEU A 24 -10.97 27.80 -16.75
N GLY A 25 -11.46 28.96 -17.19
CA GLY A 25 -11.40 29.38 -18.60
C GLY A 25 -9.98 29.49 -19.13
N LEU A 26 -9.01 29.93 -18.31
CA LEU A 26 -7.60 29.97 -18.73
C LEU A 26 -7.06 28.57 -19.07
N VAL A 27 -7.37 27.57 -18.25
CA VAL A 27 -6.91 26.19 -18.48
C VAL A 27 -7.69 25.55 -19.63
N ASP A 28 -9.00 25.76 -19.68
CA ASP A 28 -9.87 25.22 -20.73
C ASP A 28 -9.45 25.74 -22.10
N ASN A 29 -9.16 27.05 -22.25
CA ASN A 29 -8.68 27.62 -23.51
C ASN A 29 -7.38 26.96 -23.99
N CYS A 30 -6.40 26.74 -23.11
CA CYS A 30 -5.17 26.02 -23.50
C CYS A 30 -5.46 24.60 -23.99
N TYR A 31 -6.39 23.90 -23.34
CA TYR A 31 -6.76 22.55 -23.71
C TYR A 31 -7.61 22.47 -24.99
N GLU A 32 -8.43 23.48 -25.28
CA GLU A 32 -9.14 23.65 -26.56
C GLU A 32 -8.16 23.89 -27.71
N GLU A 33 -7.11 24.67 -27.47
CA GLU A 33 -6.04 24.95 -28.43
C GLU A 33 -5.00 23.81 -28.56
N HIS A 34 -5.20 22.66 -27.91
CA HIS A 34 -4.27 21.52 -27.86
C HIS A 34 -2.89 21.85 -27.24
N GLN A 35 -2.80 22.97 -26.52
CA GLN A 35 -1.63 23.43 -25.76
C GLN A 35 -1.64 22.79 -24.36
N TYR A 36 -1.58 21.45 -24.32
CA TYR A 36 -1.73 20.71 -23.06
C TYR A 36 -0.58 20.96 -22.07
N ASP A 37 0.62 21.28 -22.55
CA ASP A 37 1.76 21.55 -21.66
C ASP A 37 1.64 22.92 -21.00
N GLU A 38 1.19 23.94 -21.72
CA GLU A 38 0.85 25.25 -21.21
C GLU A 38 -0.31 25.17 -20.22
N GLY A 39 -1.38 24.42 -20.55
CA GLY A 39 -2.48 24.16 -19.62
C GLY A 39 -2.02 23.47 -18.33
N ASN A 40 -1.13 22.48 -18.43
CA ASN A 40 -0.51 21.83 -17.27
C ASN A 40 0.36 22.80 -16.46
N ALA A 41 1.09 23.72 -17.11
CA ALA A 41 1.88 24.74 -16.44
C ALA A 41 0.98 25.74 -15.68
N LEU A 42 -0.14 26.16 -16.28
CA LEU A 42 -1.14 27.01 -15.63
C LEU A 42 -1.77 26.30 -14.43
N LEU A 43 -2.20 25.05 -14.57
CA LEU A 43 -2.72 24.26 -13.45
C LEU A 43 -1.70 24.14 -12.31
N ARG A 44 -0.41 23.99 -12.63
CA ARG A 44 0.66 23.98 -11.62
C ARG A 44 0.80 25.31 -10.90
N GLN A 45 0.65 26.44 -11.59
CA GLN A 45 0.69 27.78 -11.00
C GLN A 45 -0.55 28.06 -10.14
N LEU A 46 -1.72 27.57 -10.57
CA LEU A 46 -2.99 27.73 -9.87
C LEU A 46 -3.13 26.80 -8.65
N ARG A 47 -2.33 25.73 -8.59
CA ARG A 47 -2.31 24.76 -7.49
C ARG A 47 -1.95 25.46 -6.18
N SER A 48 -2.85 25.36 -5.21
CA SER A 48 -2.69 25.89 -3.86
C SER A 48 -3.52 25.05 -2.90
N PRO A 49 -3.08 24.85 -1.63
CA PRO A 49 -3.88 24.14 -0.63
C PRO A 49 -5.22 24.81 -0.30
N ASN A 50 -5.44 26.06 -0.75
CA ASN A 50 -6.70 26.78 -0.55
C ASN A 50 -7.60 26.78 -1.79
N VAL A 51 -7.14 26.22 -2.91
CA VAL A 51 -7.86 26.22 -4.19
C VAL A 51 -8.10 24.79 -4.62
N MET A 52 -9.37 24.37 -4.63
CA MET A 52 -9.77 23.04 -5.07
C MET A 52 -9.74 22.95 -6.59
N PRO A 53 -9.01 21.97 -7.18
CA PRO A 53 -8.98 21.79 -8.63
C PRO A 53 -10.36 21.35 -9.15
N SER A 54 -10.67 21.68 -10.41
CA SER A 54 -11.87 21.17 -11.06
C SER A 54 -11.76 19.66 -11.28
N ALA A 55 -12.85 18.94 -11.01
CA ALA A 55 -12.95 17.51 -11.30
C ALA A 55 -12.71 17.22 -12.79
N SER A 56 -13.15 18.12 -13.69
CA SER A 56 -12.90 18.03 -15.13
C SER A 56 -11.40 18.05 -15.45
N HIS A 57 -10.64 18.99 -14.88
CA HIS A 57 -9.20 19.10 -15.12
C HIS A 57 -8.43 17.90 -14.58
N ILE A 58 -8.79 17.38 -13.40
CA ILE A 58 -8.17 16.17 -12.87
C ILE A 58 -8.47 14.95 -13.76
N ARG A 59 -9.70 14.82 -14.29
CA ARG A 59 -10.02 13.76 -15.26
C ARG A 59 -9.21 13.88 -16.54
N GLN A 60 -9.06 15.09 -17.08
CA GLN A 60 -8.25 15.32 -18.28
C GLN A 60 -6.77 14.99 -18.01
N LEU A 61 -6.22 15.34 -16.84
CA LEU A 61 -4.87 14.94 -16.43
C LEU A 61 -4.74 13.42 -16.30
N LEU A 62 -5.73 12.72 -15.75
CA LEU A 62 -5.77 11.26 -15.68
C LEU A 62 -5.77 10.65 -17.08
N TYR A 63 -6.61 11.14 -17.99
CA TYR A 63 -6.68 10.69 -19.38
C TYR A 63 -5.33 10.88 -20.09
N LEU A 64 -4.74 12.08 -20.00
CA LEU A 64 -3.42 12.38 -20.59
C LEU A 64 -2.30 11.51 -20.01
N SER A 65 -2.44 11.06 -18.77
CA SER A 65 -1.44 10.24 -18.06
C SER A 65 -1.56 8.74 -18.38
N LEU A 66 -2.76 8.30 -18.75
CA LEU A 66 -3.08 6.94 -19.21
C LEU A 66 -2.83 6.77 -20.73
N TYR A 67 -2.74 7.87 -21.48
CA TYR A 67 -2.49 7.79 -22.92
C TYR A 67 -1.12 7.13 -23.22
N PRO A 68 -0.98 6.30 -24.29
CA PRO A 68 0.23 5.50 -24.55
C PRO A 68 1.52 6.31 -24.72
N GLN A 69 1.40 7.58 -25.10
CA GLN A 69 2.48 8.56 -25.00
C GLN A 69 2.17 9.51 -23.85
N PRO A 70 2.38 9.07 -22.60
CA PRO A 70 2.01 9.85 -21.45
C PRO A 70 2.82 11.14 -21.46
N ARG A 71 2.15 12.28 -21.35
CA ARG A 71 2.85 13.53 -21.13
C ARG A 71 3.47 13.47 -19.74
N LYS A 72 4.80 13.40 -19.64
CA LYS A 72 5.52 13.29 -18.35
C LYS A 72 5.03 14.32 -17.31
N ASN A 73 4.62 15.50 -17.80
CA ASN A 73 4.10 16.60 -17.01
C ASN A 73 2.77 16.31 -16.32
N SER A 74 1.86 15.55 -16.93
CA SER A 74 0.52 15.29 -16.37
C SER A 74 0.59 14.35 -15.16
N ARG A 75 1.41 13.30 -15.24
CA ARG A 75 1.63 12.35 -14.12
C ARG A 75 2.21 13.04 -12.90
N SER A 76 3.28 13.80 -13.10
CA SER A 76 3.91 14.58 -12.01
C SER A 76 2.93 15.58 -11.39
N LEU A 77 2.08 16.20 -12.21
CA LEU A 77 1.09 17.15 -11.75
C LEU A 77 -0.05 16.48 -10.95
N LEU A 78 -0.51 15.29 -11.34
CA LEU A 78 -1.49 14.51 -10.56
C LEU A 78 -0.97 14.19 -9.15
N VAL A 79 0.25 13.66 -9.06
CA VAL A 79 0.90 13.39 -7.76
C VAL A 79 1.06 14.67 -6.95
N GLN A 80 1.39 15.78 -7.62
CA GLN A 80 1.46 17.10 -6.99
C GLN A 80 0.10 17.56 -6.43
N PHE A 81 -1.01 17.34 -7.13
CA PHE A 81 -2.35 17.63 -6.62
C PHE A 81 -2.70 16.74 -5.43
N ALA A 82 -2.46 15.42 -5.51
CA ALA A 82 -2.68 14.51 -4.39
C ALA A 82 -1.90 14.91 -3.12
N ARG A 83 -0.73 15.55 -3.27
CA ARG A 83 0.11 16.00 -2.16
C ARG A 83 -0.19 17.39 -1.61
N THR A 84 -0.84 18.28 -2.36
CA THR A 84 -1.13 19.65 -1.88
C THR A 84 -2.59 19.90 -1.56
N ASN A 85 -3.51 19.27 -2.28
CA ASN A 85 -4.95 19.52 -2.18
C ASN A 85 -5.65 18.48 -1.33
N SER A 86 -6.81 18.80 -0.78
CA SER A 86 -7.58 17.84 0.02
C SER A 86 -7.82 16.56 -0.79
N PRO A 87 -7.67 15.37 -0.18
CA PRO A 87 -7.92 14.12 -0.87
C PRO A 87 -9.34 14.05 -1.44
N GLU A 88 -10.32 14.59 -0.72
CA GLU A 88 -11.72 14.67 -1.17
C GLU A 88 -11.87 15.53 -2.43
N GLY A 89 -11.21 16.70 -2.49
CA GLY A 89 -11.27 17.59 -3.65
C GLY A 89 -10.72 16.93 -4.92
N VAL A 90 -9.61 16.19 -4.80
CA VAL A 90 -9.02 15.44 -5.92
C VAL A 90 -9.86 14.21 -6.28
N ALA A 91 -10.37 13.47 -5.29
CA ALA A 91 -11.13 12.24 -5.51
C ALA A 91 -12.51 12.46 -6.16
N ARG A 92 -13.06 13.68 -6.14
CA ARG A 92 -14.29 14.02 -6.90
C ARG A 92 -14.16 13.81 -8.40
N ALA A 93 -12.94 13.76 -8.92
CA ALA A 93 -12.68 13.44 -10.32
C ALA A 93 -12.74 11.94 -10.62
N LEU A 94 -12.61 11.09 -9.60
CA LEU A 94 -12.58 9.65 -9.76
C LEU A 94 -14.01 9.09 -9.89
N PRO A 95 -14.20 8.04 -10.70
CA PRO A 95 -15.44 7.27 -10.68
C PRO A 95 -15.68 6.68 -9.29
N SER A 96 -16.94 6.60 -8.87
CA SER A 96 -17.37 6.07 -7.56
C SER A 96 -18.73 5.37 -7.70
N TYR A 97 -19.01 4.41 -6.83
CA TYR A 97 -20.28 3.68 -6.83
C TYR A 97 -21.47 4.56 -6.44
N ASP A 98 -21.24 5.57 -5.58
CA ASP A 98 -22.30 6.38 -4.97
C ASP A 98 -22.55 7.70 -5.71
N CYS A 99 -21.75 8.04 -6.74
CA CYS A 99 -21.96 9.28 -7.46
C CYS A 99 -23.08 9.12 -8.51
N HIS A 100 -24.29 9.58 -8.15
CA HIS A 100 -25.24 10.01 -9.15
C HIS A 100 -24.60 11.16 -9.93
N ASN A 101 -24.23 10.88 -11.18
CA ASN A 101 -23.39 11.74 -12.01
C ASN A 101 -24.08 13.11 -12.22
N VAL A 102 -23.76 14.09 -11.37
CA VAL A 102 -24.18 15.48 -11.56
C VAL A 102 -23.32 16.06 -12.68
N ASN A 103 -23.67 15.69 -13.92
CA ASN A 103 -23.05 16.15 -15.17
C ASN A 103 -23.31 17.66 -15.35
N SER A 104 -22.56 18.49 -14.63
CA SER A 104 -22.61 19.96 -14.78
C SER A 104 -21.38 20.53 -15.50
N ASP A 105 -20.51 19.69 -16.07
CA ASP A 105 -19.36 20.18 -16.83
C ASP A 105 -19.77 20.41 -18.29
N SER A 106 -19.91 21.69 -18.66
CA SER A 106 -20.21 22.13 -20.03
C SER A 106 -18.97 22.33 -20.90
N SER A 107 -17.77 21.97 -20.43
CA SER A 107 -16.53 22.22 -21.18
C SER A 107 -16.56 21.46 -22.52
N GLU A 108 -16.42 22.19 -23.63
CA GLU A 108 -16.52 21.64 -24.97
C GLU A 108 -15.19 21.13 -25.53
N SER A 109 -14.08 21.28 -24.77
CA SER A 109 -12.75 20.91 -25.23
C SER A 109 -12.67 19.43 -25.63
N PHE A 110 -11.88 19.14 -26.65
CA PHE A 110 -11.72 17.78 -27.17
C PHE A 110 -11.27 16.82 -26.08
N ILE A 111 -10.28 17.23 -25.28
CA ILE A 111 -9.78 16.42 -24.17
C ILE A 111 -10.80 16.26 -23.04
N ALA A 112 -11.64 17.27 -22.78
CA ALA A 112 -12.74 17.13 -21.81
C ALA A 112 -13.71 16.03 -22.25
N LYS A 113 -14.10 16.02 -23.53
CA LYS A 113 -14.99 15.01 -24.11
C LYS A 113 -14.40 13.61 -24.02
N GLU A 114 -13.14 13.45 -24.39
CA GLU A 114 -12.43 12.17 -24.33
C GLU A 114 -12.24 11.68 -22.88
N SER A 115 -11.89 12.58 -21.96
CA SER A 115 -11.69 12.24 -20.55
C SER A 115 -12.97 11.80 -19.82
N ARG A 116 -14.14 12.02 -20.44
CA ARG A 116 -15.43 11.61 -19.87
C ARG A 116 -15.51 10.10 -19.65
N CYS A 117 -14.79 9.30 -20.46
CA CYS A 117 -14.73 7.86 -20.28
C CYS A 117 -14.29 7.45 -18.86
N ILE A 118 -13.48 8.27 -18.17
CA ILE A 118 -13.06 8.05 -16.79
C ILE A 118 -14.25 8.10 -15.83
N SER A 119 -15.15 9.07 -16.03
CA SER A 119 -16.37 9.22 -15.22
C SER A 119 -17.44 8.16 -15.52
N GLU A 120 -17.32 7.46 -16.65
CA GLU A 120 -18.22 6.36 -17.02
C GLU A 120 -17.80 5.03 -16.38
N GLY A 121 -16.58 4.98 -15.83
CA GLY A 121 -16.11 3.85 -15.03
C GLY A 121 -16.99 3.63 -13.80
N LYS A 122 -17.16 2.37 -13.39
CA LYS A 122 -17.93 2.03 -12.17
C LYS A 122 -17.20 2.42 -10.88
N ASN A 123 -15.87 2.41 -10.92
CA ASN A 123 -14.97 2.69 -9.81
C ASN A 123 -13.59 3.07 -10.37
N CYS A 124 -12.69 3.54 -9.50
CA CYS A 124 -11.34 3.95 -9.88
C CYS A 124 -10.39 2.78 -10.19
N TRP A 125 -10.82 1.53 -10.05
CA TRP A 125 -10.03 0.36 -10.45
C TRP A 125 -10.22 0.04 -11.92
N ASN A 126 -11.39 0.34 -12.48
CA ASN A 126 -11.66 0.16 -13.91
C ASN A 126 -10.66 0.96 -14.77
N ILE A 127 -10.23 2.15 -14.34
CA ILE A 127 -9.27 2.97 -15.09
C ILE A 127 -7.87 2.34 -15.19
N LEU A 128 -7.58 1.33 -14.35
CA LEU A 128 -6.31 0.63 -14.33
C LEU A 128 -6.29 -0.57 -15.28
N GLN A 129 -7.45 -1.01 -15.78
CA GLN A 129 -7.55 -2.22 -16.59
C GLN A 129 -6.96 -2.05 -17.98
N LYS A 130 -6.39 -3.13 -18.53
CA LYS A 130 -5.92 -3.17 -19.91
C LYS A 130 -7.09 -2.85 -20.85
N GLY A 131 -6.87 -1.92 -21.77
CA GLY A 131 -7.88 -1.49 -22.73
C GLY A 131 -8.92 -0.51 -22.20
N PHE A 132 -8.82 -0.01 -20.95
CA PHE A 132 -9.77 0.99 -20.45
C PHE A 132 -9.86 2.21 -21.38
N ILE A 133 -8.70 2.82 -21.68
CA ILE A 133 -8.60 3.78 -22.78
C ILE A 133 -8.34 2.98 -24.05
N HIS A 134 -9.40 2.76 -24.82
CA HIS A 134 -9.27 2.20 -26.15
C HIS A 134 -8.42 3.18 -26.95
N ARG A 135 -7.35 2.68 -27.58
CA ARG A 135 -6.66 3.45 -28.60
C ARG A 135 -7.70 3.66 -29.70
N THR A 136 -8.40 4.79 -29.69
CA THR A 136 -8.84 5.42 -30.91
C THR A 136 -7.54 5.82 -31.60
N ILE A 137 -6.83 4.82 -32.15
CA ILE A 137 -5.94 5.03 -33.27
C ILE A 137 -6.85 5.80 -34.19
N LEU A 138 -6.63 7.11 -34.29
CA LEU A 138 -7.41 7.99 -35.13
C LEU A 138 -7.32 7.34 -36.50
N SER A 139 -8.29 6.47 -36.81
CA SER A 139 -8.42 5.85 -38.10
C SER A 139 -8.64 7.09 -38.94
N SER A 140 -7.58 7.48 -39.65
CA SER A 140 -7.56 8.63 -40.54
C SER A 140 -8.93 8.70 -41.20
N PRO A 141 -9.62 9.85 -41.24
CA PRO A 141 -11.00 9.93 -41.72
C PRO A 141 -11.06 9.52 -43.19
N THR A 142 -11.05 8.21 -43.44
CA THR A 142 -11.02 7.59 -44.74
C THR A 142 -12.45 7.63 -45.19
N LYS A 143 -12.77 8.75 -45.85
CA LYS A 143 -13.84 8.93 -46.84
C LYS A 143 -15.05 8.02 -46.64
N LYS A 144 -16.02 8.56 -45.89
CA LYS A 144 -17.46 8.49 -46.14
C LYS A 144 -17.84 7.57 -47.32
N GLY A 145 -17.97 6.28 -47.03
CA GLY A 145 -18.27 5.30 -48.05
C GLY A 145 -18.71 3.98 -47.44
N SER A 146 -20.00 3.70 -47.59
CA SER A 146 -20.60 2.37 -47.51
C SER A 146 -21.02 1.86 -46.14
N ARG A 147 -22.36 1.77 -45.99
CA ARG A 147 -23.06 0.91 -45.03
C ARG A 147 -22.44 -0.49 -45.05
N ARG A 148 -21.84 -0.93 -43.95
CA ARG A 148 -21.63 -2.36 -43.69
C ARG A 148 -22.03 -2.70 -42.26
N THR A 149 -23.09 -3.49 -42.24
CA THR A 149 -23.42 -4.60 -41.34
C THR A 149 -22.45 -4.80 -40.18
N ASN A 150 -23.01 -4.65 -38.99
CA ASN A 150 -22.41 -4.89 -37.69
C ASN A 150 -22.20 -6.41 -37.50
N THR A 151 -21.23 -6.99 -38.20
CA THR A 151 -20.76 -8.35 -37.92
C THR A 151 -19.74 -8.21 -36.80
N TYR A 152 -20.22 -8.41 -35.57
CA TYR A 152 -19.37 -8.67 -34.42
C TYR A 152 -18.60 -9.96 -34.72
N GLU A 153 -17.39 -9.83 -35.27
CA GLU A 153 -16.43 -10.93 -35.20
C GLU A 153 -16.01 -11.02 -33.74
N GLU A 154 -16.64 -11.97 -33.05
CA GLU A 154 -16.19 -12.55 -31.80
C GLU A 154 -14.80 -13.14 -32.03
N ASP A 155 -13.76 -12.31 -31.98
CA ASP A 155 -12.39 -12.77 -31.89
C ASP A 155 -12.22 -13.39 -30.49
N SER A 156 -12.51 -14.69 -30.48
CA SER A 156 -12.40 -15.63 -29.38
C SER A 156 -10.92 -15.87 -29.06
N ASP A 157 -10.23 -14.85 -28.55
CA ASP A 157 -9.00 -15.06 -27.80
C ASP A 157 -9.39 -15.41 -26.36
N ASP A 158 -9.64 -16.70 -26.16
CA ASP A 158 -9.71 -17.41 -24.89
C ASP A 158 -8.31 -17.42 -24.22
N ASP A 159 -7.70 -16.24 -24.10
CA ASP A 159 -6.49 -16.03 -23.30
C ASP A 159 -6.89 -15.95 -21.83
N SER A 160 -7.25 -17.12 -21.31
CA SER A 160 -7.40 -17.44 -19.89
C SER A 160 -6.05 -17.35 -19.13
N GLY A 161 -5.03 -16.72 -19.70
CA GLY A 161 -3.79 -16.35 -19.05
C GLY A 161 -4.00 -15.11 -18.20
N ALA A 162 -4.44 -15.29 -16.96
CA ALA A 162 -4.37 -14.32 -15.85
C ALA A 162 -4.26 -12.85 -16.30
N SER A 163 -5.32 -12.32 -16.92
CA SER A 163 -5.39 -10.95 -17.42
C SER A 163 -4.79 -10.01 -16.38
N ASP A 164 -3.67 -9.36 -16.74
CA ASP A 164 -3.01 -8.38 -15.88
C ASP A 164 -4.06 -7.44 -15.29
N ILE A 165 -4.22 -7.49 -13.97
CA ILE A 165 -5.24 -6.72 -13.24
C ILE A 165 -5.03 -5.22 -13.47
N VAL A 166 -3.77 -4.82 -13.69
CA VAL A 166 -3.32 -3.45 -13.95
C VAL A 166 -2.53 -3.43 -15.24
N ALA A 167 -2.92 -2.58 -16.19
CA ALA A 167 -2.21 -2.38 -17.44
C ALA A 167 -0.80 -1.80 -17.19
N GLU A 168 0.18 -2.20 -17.99
CA GLU A 168 1.58 -1.75 -17.87
C GLU A 168 1.71 -0.21 -17.83
N HIS A 169 0.90 0.51 -18.60
CA HIS A 169 0.93 1.98 -18.63
C HIS A 169 0.17 2.66 -17.48
N ALA A 170 -0.62 1.91 -16.71
CA ALA A 170 -1.48 2.40 -15.64
C ALA A 170 -0.84 2.33 -14.25
N TRP A 171 0.32 1.68 -14.08
CA TRP A 171 1.05 1.64 -12.81
C TRP A 171 1.30 3.02 -12.18
N PRO A 172 1.67 4.09 -12.92
CA PRO A 172 1.82 5.42 -12.33
C PRO A 172 0.50 6.02 -11.81
N ILE A 173 -0.64 5.58 -12.35
CA ILE A 173 -1.95 6.00 -11.85
C ILE A 173 -2.29 5.25 -10.57
N LEU A 174 -1.93 3.96 -10.47
CA LEU A 174 -2.04 3.23 -9.22
C LEU A 174 -1.23 3.89 -8.10
N ASP A 175 0.02 4.28 -8.39
CA ASP A 175 0.86 5.03 -7.43
C ASP A 175 0.19 6.34 -6.98
N PHE A 176 -0.36 7.12 -7.93
CA PHE A 176 -1.16 8.30 -7.60
C PHE A 176 -2.36 7.99 -6.69
N LEU A 177 -3.11 6.92 -6.96
CA LEU A 177 -4.25 6.51 -6.15
C LEU A 177 -3.82 6.11 -4.73
N LEU A 178 -2.70 5.40 -4.59
CA LEU A 178 -2.14 5.01 -3.30
C LEU A 178 -1.75 6.24 -2.47
N ILE A 179 -1.00 7.18 -3.06
CA ILE A 179 -0.64 8.45 -2.41
C ILE A 179 -1.88 9.22 -1.94
N LEU A 180 -2.93 9.23 -2.77
CA LEU A 180 -4.19 9.90 -2.45
C LEU A 180 -4.89 9.25 -1.25
N PHE A 181 -4.97 7.91 -1.21
CA PHE A 181 -5.63 7.17 -0.14
C PHE A 181 -4.83 7.18 1.18
N GLU A 182 -3.51 7.02 1.13
CA GLU A 182 -2.65 7.13 2.32
C GLU A 182 -2.78 8.50 2.98
N ARG A 183 -2.85 9.57 2.16
CA ARG A 183 -3.05 10.91 2.69
C ARG A 183 -4.44 11.09 3.28
N ASP A 184 -5.48 10.56 2.65
CA ASP A 184 -6.84 10.58 3.19
C ASP A 184 -6.94 9.83 4.53
N GLU A 185 -6.25 8.70 4.67
CA GLU A 185 -6.11 7.98 5.93
C GLU A 185 -5.42 8.83 7.01
N CYS A 186 -4.29 9.46 6.70
CA CYS A 186 -3.62 10.38 7.63
C CYS A 186 -4.53 11.55 8.05
N GLU A 187 -5.28 12.14 7.12
CA GLU A 187 -6.22 13.23 7.42
C GLU A 187 -7.45 12.74 8.20
N ALA A 188 -7.89 11.50 8.01
CA ALA A 188 -8.95 10.87 8.80
C ALA A 188 -8.49 10.63 10.25
N GLU A 189 -7.29 10.08 10.43
CA GLU A 189 -6.69 9.87 11.75
C GLU A 189 -6.49 11.20 12.50
N ALA A 190 -6.00 12.24 11.83
CA ALA A 190 -5.86 13.58 12.40
C ALA A 190 -7.19 14.20 12.86
N ARG A 191 -8.32 13.78 12.25
CA ARG A 191 -9.68 14.15 12.65
C ARG A 191 -10.24 13.29 13.78
N GLY A 192 -9.49 12.31 14.28
CA GLY A 192 -9.94 11.34 15.27
C GLY A 192 -10.88 10.28 14.71
N LEU A 193 -10.93 10.12 13.38
CA LEU A 193 -11.62 9.00 12.73
C LEU A 193 -10.73 7.74 12.80
N PRO A 194 -11.30 6.54 12.55
CA PRO A 194 -10.50 5.32 12.54
C PRO A 194 -9.38 5.38 11.46
N PRO A 195 -8.24 4.69 11.67
CA PRO A 195 -7.10 4.73 10.76
C PRO A 195 -7.39 3.86 9.54
N HIS A 196 -8.17 4.41 8.63
CA HIS A 196 -8.38 3.93 7.25
C HIS A 196 -8.83 5.12 6.40
N SER A 197 -8.59 5.04 5.08
CA SER A 197 -9.12 6.02 4.12
C SER A 197 -10.61 5.81 3.85
N PRO A 198 -11.51 6.77 4.19
CA PRO A 198 -12.90 6.71 3.76
C PRO A 198 -13.07 6.72 2.23
N LEU A 199 -12.18 7.40 1.51
CA LEU A 199 -12.20 7.43 0.04
C LEU A 199 -11.93 6.06 -0.55
N LEU A 200 -10.96 5.31 -0.03
CA LEU A 200 -10.69 3.94 -0.45
C LEU A 200 -11.91 3.03 -0.21
N LEU A 201 -12.59 3.18 0.93
CA LEU A 201 -13.79 2.40 1.23
C LEU A 201 -14.92 2.67 0.22
N ASN A 202 -15.08 3.91 -0.25
CA ASN A 202 -16.07 4.27 -1.27
C ASN A 202 -15.78 3.63 -2.63
N GLN A 203 -14.55 3.17 -2.87
CA GLN A 203 -14.14 2.47 -4.09
C GLN A 203 -14.34 0.96 -4.03
N ILE A 204 -14.86 0.43 -2.92
CA ILE A 204 -15.22 -0.97 -2.76
C ILE A 204 -16.73 -1.10 -2.99
N PRO A 205 -17.19 -1.97 -3.91
CA PRO A 205 -18.61 -2.14 -4.16
C PRO A 205 -19.34 -2.51 -2.87
N ALA A 206 -20.43 -1.81 -2.57
CA ALA A 206 -21.31 -2.21 -1.49
C ALA A 206 -21.75 -3.67 -1.71
N PRO A 207 -21.76 -4.51 -0.66
CA PRO A 207 -22.26 -5.88 -0.79
C PRO A 207 -23.69 -5.82 -1.32
N ARG A 208 -24.00 -6.60 -2.37
CA ARG A 208 -25.29 -6.57 -3.12
C ARG A 208 -26.55 -6.86 -2.27
N SER A 209 -26.40 -7.09 -0.97
CA SER A 209 -27.50 -7.16 -0.01
C SER A 209 -27.57 -5.84 0.78
N VAL A 210 -28.72 -5.16 0.71
CA VAL A 210 -29.10 -3.89 1.40
C VAL A 210 -29.11 -4.05 2.92
N ASN A 211 -28.01 -4.50 3.49
CA ASN A 211 -27.87 -4.72 4.91
C ASN A 211 -26.75 -3.80 5.37
N GLU A 212 -27.14 -2.63 5.87
CA GLU A 212 -26.27 -1.62 6.50
C GLU A 212 -25.32 -2.27 7.52
N GLN A 213 -25.80 -3.32 8.18
CA GLN A 213 -25.02 -4.17 9.07
C GLN A 213 -23.85 -4.89 8.38
N ARG A 214 -24.05 -5.41 7.18
CA ARG A 214 -23.00 -6.09 6.39
C ARG A 214 -21.97 -5.09 5.86
N ARG A 215 -22.40 -3.87 5.50
CA ARG A 215 -21.49 -2.75 5.16
C ARG A 215 -20.63 -2.37 6.36
N ARG A 216 -21.24 -2.18 7.53
CA ARG A 216 -20.54 -1.94 8.80
C ARG A 216 -19.60 -3.09 9.17
N MET A 217 -19.99 -4.34 8.91
CA MET A 217 -19.13 -5.51 9.11
C MET A 217 -17.97 -5.58 8.12
N GLY A 218 -18.17 -5.23 6.84
CA GLY A 218 -17.12 -5.19 5.82
C GLY A 218 -16.09 -4.11 6.10
N ALA A 219 -16.52 -2.90 6.44
CA ALA A 219 -15.64 -1.83 6.90
C ALA A 219 -14.91 -2.21 8.20
N ARG A 220 -15.60 -2.83 9.16
CA ARG A 220 -14.95 -3.41 10.35
C ARG A 220 -13.97 -4.53 9.98
N LEU A 221 -14.25 -5.35 8.98
CA LEU A 221 -13.36 -6.44 8.54
C LEU A 221 -12.11 -5.89 7.86
N MET A 222 -12.24 -4.88 7.00
CA MET A 222 -11.08 -4.21 6.38
C MET A 222 -10.25 -3.45 7.41
N GLN A 223 -10.89 -2.68 8.29
CA GLN A 223 -10.19 -2.08 9.44
C GLN A 223 -9.55 -3.15 10.31
N LEU A 224 -10.22 -4.28 10.53
CA LEU A 224 -9.63 -5.41 11.24
C LEU A 224 -8.46 -5.97 10.46
N LEU A 225 -8.49 -6.16 9.13
CA LEU A 225 -7.35 -6.65 8.35
C LEU A 225 -6.17 -5.68 8.35
N ILE A 226 -6.42 -4.38 8.20
CA ILE A 226 -5.42 -3.31 8.29
C ILE A 226 -4.80 -3.26 9.70
N ASN A 227 -5.66 -3.30 10.72
CA ASN A 227 -5.21 -3.35 12.10
C ASN A 227 -4.55 -4.69 12.43
N LEU A 228 -5.01 -5.80 11.85
CA LEU A 228 -4.45 -7.14 12.02
C LEU A 228 -3.01 -7.08 11.50
N CYS A 229 -2.80 -6.67 10.24
CA CYS A 229 -1.46 -6.41 9.69
C CYS A 229 -0.61 -5.46 10.55
N SER A 230 -1.23 -4.53 11.29
CA SER A 230 -0.58 -3.61 12.23
C SER A 230 -0.47 -4.13 13.68
N THR A 231 -1.08 -5.26 14.02
CA THR A 231 -1.12 -5.85 15.36
C THR A 231 -0.19 -7.03 15.44
N ASN A 232 0.46 -7.18 16.60
CA ASN A 232 1.30 -8.32 16.90
C ASN A 232 0.53 -9.66 16.90
N LEU A 233 -0.81 -9.64 16.89
CA LEU A 233 -1.70 -10.83 16.89
C LEU A 233 -1.96 -11.38 15.49
N PHE A 234 -1.57 -10.66 14.44
CA PHE A 234 -1.55 -11.22 13.11
C PHE A 234 -0.43 -12.24 13.03
N ASP A 235 -0.84 -13.48 12.79
CA ASP A 235 0.10 -14.49 12.36
C ASP A 235 0.52 -14.17 10.92
N PHE A 236 1.44 -13.22 10.81
CA PHE A 236 2.06 -12.80 9.57
C PHE A 236 2.65 -14.01 8.85
N THR A 237 3.13 -15.01 9.59
CA THR A 237 3.64 -16.28 9.05
C THR A 237 2.54 -17.09 8.40
N MET A 238 1.37 -17.23 9.02
CA MET A 238 0.23 -17.94 8.42
C MET A 238 -0.33 -17.19 7.20
N PHE A 239 -0.39 -15.86 7.26
CA PHE A 239 -0.79 -15.03 6.12
C PHE A 239 0.23 -15.12 4.99
N LEU A 240 1.53 -14.95 5.27
CA LEU A 240 2.60 -15.14 4.30
C LEU A 240 2.53 -16.53 3.71
N ASN A 241 2.39 -17.59 4.51
CA ASN A 241 2.25 -18.95 3.99
C ASN A 241 1.01 -19.10 3.09
N SER A 242 -0.09 -18.44 3.42
CA SER A 242 -1.31 -18.47 2.60
C SER A 242 -1.16 -17.69 1.30
N VAL A 243 -0.54 -16.51 1.34
CA VAL A 243 -0.24 -15.69 0.16
C VAL A 243 0.83 -16.36 -0.68
N PHE A 244 1.91 -16.83 -0.07
CA PHE A 244 2.97 -17.63 -0.67
C PHE A 244 2.37 -18.84 -1.37
N ASN A 245 1.64 -19.72 -0.69
CA ASN A 245 1.07 -20.92 -1.33
C ASN A 245 0.13 -20.60 -2.50
N ARG A 246 -0.45 -19.41 -2.56
CA ARG A 246 -1.41 -19.00 -3.59
C ARG A 246 -0.77 -18.18 -4.73
N VAL A 247 0.26 -17.40 -4.43
CA VAL A 247 0.97 -16.52 -5.37
C VAL A 247 2.24 -17.20 -5.89
N TYR A 248 2.97 -17.94 -5.06
CA TYR A 248 4.11 -18.76 -5.49
C TYR A 248 3.69 -19.88 -6.46
N THR A 249 2.50 -20.46 -6.27
CA THR A 249 1.99 -21.50 -7.20
C THR A 249 1.58 -20.93 -8.56
N SER A 250 1.31 -19.62 -8.65
CA SER A 250 0.90 -18.97 -9.90
C SER A 250 2.04 -18.22 -10.60
N ALA A 251 2.96 -17.60 -9.86
CA ALA A 251 4.03 -16.75 -10.38
C ALA A 251 5.21 -16.62 -9.38
N PRO A 252 6.03 -17.69 -9.20
CA PRO A 252 7.05 -17.74 -8.15
C PRO A 252 8.18 -16.73 -8.34
N LYS A 253 8.54 -16.39 -9.58
CA LYS A 253 9.63 -15.46 -9.90
C LYS A 253 9.25 -14.01 -9.59
N GLU A 254 8.07 -13.61 -10.02
CA GLU A 254 7.49 -12.29 -9.82
C GLU A 254 7.26 -12.06 -8.32
N PHE A 255 6.74 -13.08 -7.62
CA PHE A 255 6.54 -13.02 -6.18
C PHE A 255 7.84 -12.84 -5.38
N LEU A 256 8.88 -13.62 -5.70
CA LEU A 256 10.19 -13.45 -5.06
C LEU A 256 10.80 -12.08 -5.37
N SER A 257 10.64 -11.57 -6.59
CA SER A 257 11.10 -10.22 -6.96
C SER A 257 10.38 -9.13 -6.14
N VAL A 258 9.06 -9.29 -5.90
CA VAL A 258 8.27 -8.36 -5.09
C VAL A 258 8.71 -8.42 -3.63
N LEU A 259 8.86 -9.61 -3.04
CA LEU A 259 9.34 -9.76 -1.66
C LEU A 259 10.72 -9.13 -1.45
N VAL A 260 11.61 -9.26 -2.43
CA VAL A 260 12.96 -8.66 -2.40
C VAL A 260 12.91 -7.14 -2.54
N SER A 261 11.91 -6.60 -3.24
CA SER A 261 11.72 -5.16 -3.42
C SER A 261 11.03 -4.47 -2.23
N LEU A 262 10.48 -5.25 -1.28
CA LEU A 262 9.90 -4.68 -0.07
C LEU A 262 11.02 -4.00 0.75
N PRO A 263 10.82 -2.76 1.21
CA PRO A 263 11.77 -2.12 2.11
C PRO A 263 12.03 -3.05 3.30
N PRO A 264 13.29 -3.19 3.78
CA PRO A 264 13.54 -3.94 5.00
C PRO A 264 12.67 -3.31 6.08
N THR A 265 11.66 -4.05 6.55
CA THR A 265 10.78 -3.60 7.61
C THR A 265 11.67 -3.48 8.83
N VAL A 266 12.18 -2.28 9.09
CA VAL A 266 12.88 -1.97 10.33
C VAL A 266 11.87 -2.35 11.41
N PRO A 267 12.16 -3.33 12.30
CA PRO A 267 11.27 -3.62 13.40
C PRO A 267 11.07 -2.29 14.10
N CYS A 268 9.86 -1.74 14.02
CA CYS A 268 9.53 -0.45 14.59
C CYS A 268 9.71 -0.64 16.10
N GLY A 269 10.92 -0.29 16.56
CA GLY A 269 11.36 -0.50 17.92
C GLY A 269 10.32 0.14 18.80
N LYS A 270 9.65 -0.67 19.61
CA LYS A 270 8.75 -0.19 20.64
C LYS A 270 9.55 0.82 21.44
N ASN A 271 9.23 2.10 21.29
CA ASN A 271 9.67 3.14 22.21
C ASN A 271 9.18 2.69 23.58
N THR A 272 10.08 2.08 24.36
CA THR A 272 9.86 1.81 25.77
C THR A 272 9.74 3.15 26.45
N VAL A 273 8.51 3.68 26.48
CA VAL A 273 8.15 4.76 27.39
C VAL A 273 8.30 4.17 28.78
N GLN A 274 9.44 4.42 29.42
CA GLN A 274 9.59 4.27 30.87
C GLN A 274 8.56 5.19 31.50
N SER A 275 7.42 4.63 31.92
CA SER A 275 6.40 5.35 32.66
C SER A 275 6.85 5.58 34.10
N ASN A 276 7.76 6.53 34.30
CA ASN A 276 8.00 7.13 35.60
C ASN A 276 6.95 8.23 35.83
N SER A 277 5.69 7.85 36.05
CA SER A 277 4.66 8.78 36.52
C SER A 277 4.13 8.32 37.88
N SER A 278 4.74 8.84 38.95
CA SER A 278 4.14 8.91 40.27
C SER A 278 2.95 9.89 40.23
N ARG A 279 1.77 9.43 39.81
CA ARG A 279 0.52 10.17 39.99
C ARG A 279 -0.12 9.81 41.34
N PRO A 280 -0.61 10.79 42.11
CA PRO A 280 -1.29 10.54 43.37
C PRO A 280 -2.66 9.88 43.12
N LYS A 281 -2.96 8.85 43.92
CA LYS A 281 -4.19 8.07 43.86
C LYS A 281 -5.42 8.99 44.06
N PRO A 282 -6.48 8.87 43.24
CA PRO A 282 -7.75 9.52 43.53
C PRO A 282 -8.39 8.88 44.76
N GLN A 283 -8.68 9.70 45.76
CA GLN A 283 -9.31 9.31 47.02
C GLN A 283 -10.80 9.01 46.76
N ALA A 284 -11.18 7.74 46.85
CA ALA A 284 -12.55 7.29 46.65
C ALA A 284 -13.45 7.74 47.80
N ARG A 285 -14.52 8.47 47.47
CA ARG A 285 -15.58 8.87 48.39
C ARG A 285 -16.43 7.64 48.76
N ALA A 286 -16.51 7.33 50.04
CA ALA A 286 -17.25 6.19 50.57
C ALA A 286 -18.76 6.27 50.23
N LYS A 287 -19.31 5.18 49.68
CA LYS A 287 -20.76 4.93 49.64
C LYS A 287 -21.15 4.04 50.83
N PRO A 288 -22.32 4.24 51.46
CA PRO A 288 -22.76 3.45 52.59
C PRO A 288 -23.12 2.01 52.16
N ILE A 289 -22.46 1.05 52.79
CA ILE A 289 -22.64 -0.40 52.62
C ILE A 289 -23.87 -0.86 53.41
N ARG A 290 -24.86 -1.43 52.73
CA ARG A 290 -25.88 -2.29 53.34
C ARG A 290 -25.32 -3.72 53.44
N ARG A 291 -25.35 -4.26 54.66
CA ARG A 291 -24.96 -5.62 55.03
C ARG A 291 -25.93 -6.64 54.46
N THR A 292 -25.42 -7.64 53.75
CA THR A 292 -26.06 -8.96 53.64
C THR A 292 -24.99 -10.06 53.55
N ARG A 293 -24.76 -10.68 54.70
CA ARG A 293 -24.54 -12.10 55.02
C ARG A 293 -23.87 -13.04 54.00
N ASP A 294 -22.72 -13.56 54.46
CA ASP A 294 -22.06 -14.86 54.26
C ASP A 294 -22.13 -15.56 52.90
N GLU A 295 -20.96 -15.66 52.25
CA GLU A 295 -20.45 -16.93 51.72
C GLU A 295 -18.92 -16.84 51.53
N THR A 296 -18.19 -17.65 52.30
CA THR A 296 -16.73 -17.75 52.30
C THR A 296 -16.26 -18.50 51.06
N LYS A 297 -15.78 -17.78 50.04
CA LYS A 297 -15.04 -18.35 48.91
C LYS A 297 -13.62 -17.82 48.93
N ALA A 298 -12.64 -18.73 48.91
CA ALA A 298 -11.22 -18.42 48.98
C ALA A 298 -10.79 -17.43 47.87
N PRO A 299 -9.86 -16.51 48.15
CA PRO A 299 -9.40 -15.54 47.16
C PRO A 299 -8.53 -16.25 46.11
N GLU A 300 -9.07 -16.43 44.90
CA GLU A 300 -8.24 -16.66 43.72
C GLU A 300 -7.41 -15.39 43.45
N GLU A 301 -6.08 -15.53 43.51
CA GLU A 301 -5.17 -14.49 43.08
C GLU A 301 -5.45 -14.12 41.62
N PRO A 302 -5.63 -12.83 41.30
CA PRO A 302 -5.76 -12.41 39.91
C PRO A 302 -4.44 -12.68 39.20
N LEU A 303 -4.43 -13.70 38.33
CA LEU A 303 -3.36 -13.96 37.38
C LEU A 303 -3.07 -12.66 36.61
N LYS A 304 -1.95 -12.03 36.95
CA LYS A 304 -1.39 -10.92 36.18
C LYS A 304 -1.04 -11.47 34.81
N PHE A 305 -1.89 -11.22 33.83
CA PHE A 305 -1.54 -11.34 32.42
C PHE A 305 -0.42 -10.33 32.13
N GLN A 306 0.83 -10.78 32.28
CA GLN A 306 1.93 -10.10 31.63
C GLN A 306 1.79 -10.36 30.13
N PRO A 307 1.70 -9.31 29.28
CA PRO A 307 1.78 -9.49 27.84
C PRO A 307 3.20 -9.98 27.53
N THR A 308 3.36 -11.30 27.40
CA THR A 308 4.59 -11.89 26.85
C THR A 308 4.75 -11.36 25.44
N SER A 309 5.90 -10.71 25.19
CA SER A 309 6.24 -10.20 23.87
C SER A 309 6.24 -11.36 22.88
N ILE A 310 5.46 -11.24 21.80
CA ILE A 310 5.25 -12.29 20.77
C ILE A 310 6.56 -12.73 20.10
N HIS A 311 7.65 -11.97 20.25
CA HIS A 311 9.00 -12.43 19.90
C HIS A 311 9.39 -13.76 20.57
N SER A 312 8.82 -14.11 21.73
CA SER A 312 9.11 -15.36 22.41
C SER A 312 8.29 -16.57 21.93
N GLN A 313 7.38 -16.40 20.96
CA GLN A 313 6.50 -17.49 20.48
C GLN A 313 6.76 -17.91 19.04
N ILE A 314 7.67 -17.23 18.33
CA ILE A 314 8.06 -17.64 16.98
C ILE A 314 9.05 -18.79 17.11
N ASN A 315 8.55 -20.02 16.98
CA ASN A 315 9.39 -21.21 16.82
C ASN A 315 9.97 -21.20 15.39
N LEU A 316 11.11 -20.57 15.20
CA LEU A 316 11.85 -20.71 13.94
C LEU A 316 12.45 -22.13 13.84
N PRO A 317 12.54 -22.67 12.61
CA PRO A 317 13.27 -23.91 12.38
C PRO A 317 14.72 -23.75 12.82
N LEU A 318 15.30 -24.86 13.30
CA LEU A 318 16.70 -24.89 13.71
C LEU A 318 17.58 -24.60 12.49
N TYR A 319 18.77 -24.05 12.73
CA TYR A 319 19.74 -23.77 11.66
C TYR A 319 20.03 -25.02 10.81
N VAL A 320 20.06 -26.20 11.43
CA VAL A 320 20.28 -27.48 10.73
C VAL A 320 19.21 -27.79 9.68
N ASP A 321 17.97 -27.35 9.90
CA ASP A 321 16.87 -27.57 8.97
C ASP A 321 16.93 -26.54 7.83
N ILE A 322 17.22 -25.28 8.17
CA ILE A 322 17.46 -24.22 7.16
C ILE A 322 18.63 -24.59 6.26
N HIS A 323 19.74 -25.05 6.83
CA HIS A 323 20.91 -25.49 6.09
C HIS A 323 20.59 -26.67 5.16
N ARG A 324 19.82 -27.64 5.65
CA ARG A 324 19.37 -28.77 4.82
C ARG A 324 18.48 -28.30 3.67
N SER A 325 17.51 -27.42 3.93
CA SER A 325 16.67 -26.84 2.87
C SER A 325 17.49 -26.05 1.86
N ILE A 326 18.56 -25.37 2.30
CA ILE A 326 19.52 -24.75 1.39
C ILE A 326 20.18 -25.85 0.55
N GLU A 327 20.81 -26.86 1.13
CA GLU A 327 21.49 -27.94 0.37
C GLU A 327 20.58 -28.73 -0.59
N GLU A 328 19.30 -28.88 -0.25
CA GLU A 328 18.31 -29.59 -1.07
C GLU A 328 17.79 -28.78 -2.26
N LEU A 329 17.95 -27.46 -2.25
CA LEU A 329 17.57 -26.61 -3.37
C LEU A 329 18.49 -26.89 -4.56
N THR A 330 17.91 -27.48 -5.60
CA THR A 330 18.60 -27.71 -6.87
C THR A 330 18.68 -26.40 -7.65
N PRO A 331 19.84 -26.07 -8.26
CA PRO A 331 19.96 -24.88 -9.07
C PRO A 331 19.04 -24.99 -10.29
N ASP A 332 18.06 -24.09 -10.38
CA ASP A 332 17.28 -23.85 -11.60
C ASP A 332 18.00 -22.75 -12.39
N ASP A 333 18.16 -22.94 -13.71
CA ASP A 333 18.95 -22.09 -14.62
C ASP A 333 18.49 -20.62 -14.65
N ASN A 334 17.32 -20.31 -14.08
CA ASN A 334 16.67 -19.00 -14.20
C ASN A 334 16.63 -18.13 -12.93
N LEU A 335 17.10 -18.61 -11.77
CA LEU A 335 17.04 -17.86 -10.51
C LEU A 335 18.43 -17.80 -9.85
N SER A 336 18.85 -16.61 -9.38
CA SER A 336 20.06 -16.46 -8.57
C SER A 336 19.83 -17.10 -7.21
N TYR A 337 20.09 -18.40 -7.15
CA TYR A 337 19.98 -19.22 -5.96
C TYR A 337 20.81 -18.66 -4.79
N THR A 338 21.97 -18.08 -5.11
CA THR A 338 22.85 -17.39 -4.18
C THR A 338 22.24 -16.17 -3.51
N TRP A 339 21.36 -15.46 -4.20
CA TRP A 339 20.64 -14.34 -3.59
C TRP A 339 19.65 -14.83 -2.54
N ILE A 340 18.91 -15.91 -2.82
CA ILE A 340 17.96 -16.51 -1.88
C ILE A 340 18.70 -17.01 -0.63
N GLN A 341 19.81 -17.74 -0.82
CA GLN A 341 20.68 -18.16 0.28
C GLN A 341 21.15 -16.97 1.13
N PHE A 342 21.63 -15.91 0.48
CA PHE A 342 22.07 -14.69 1.16
C PHE A 342 20.95 -14.05 1.98
N GLN A 343 19.75 -13.90 1.42
CA GLN A 343 18.61 -13.30 2.10
C GLN A 343 18.12 -14.15 3.29
N LEU A 344 18.10 -15.47 3.12
CA LEU A 344 17.69 -16.40 4.17
C LEU A 344 18.66 -16.36 5.35
N LEU A 345 19.98 -16.45 5.08
CA LEU A 345 21.02 -16.36 6.10
C LEU A 345 21.02 -14.99 6.79
N THR A 346 20.81 -13.91 6.04
CA THR A 346 20.76 -12.54 6.59
C THR A 346 19.58 -12.37 7.53
N SER A 347 18.39 -12.79 7.11
CA SER A 347 17.18 -12.69 7.91
C SER A 347 17.28 -13.53 9.18
N PHE A 348 17.79 -14.75 9.06
CA PHE A 348 18.01 -15.63 10.20
C PHE A 348 19.07 -15.08 11.17
N GLY A 349 20.16 -14.51 10.65
CA GLY A 349 21.20 -13.87 11.46
C GLY A 349 20.71 -12.65 12.23
N ILE A 350 19.93 -11.77 11.59
CA ILE A 350 19.31 -10.60 12.25
C ILE A 350 18.39 -11.06 13.38
N TYR A 351 17.58 -12.10 13.13
CA TYR A 351 16.70 -12.67 14.15
C TYR A 351 17.52 -13.22 15.33
N GLN A 352 18.51 -14.07 15.08
CA GLN A 352 19.38 -14.66 16.11
C GLN A 352 20.11 -13.58 16.94
N ALA A 353 20.55 -12.49 16.31
CA ALA A 353 21.18 -11.37 17.01
C ALA A 353 20.22 -10.65 17.97
N SER A 354 18.91 -10.64 17.68
CA SER A 354 17.88 -10.04 18.54
C SER A 354 17.52 -10.90 19.75
N LEU A 355 17.91 -12.19 19.76
CA LEU A 355 17.63 -13.10 20.86
C LEU A 355 18.67 -12.98 22.00
N PRO A 356 18.23 -13.21 23.26
CA PRO A 356 19.13 -13.45 24.39
C PRO A 356 20.16 -14.54 24.09
N ALA A 357 21.36 -14.43 24.65
CA ALA A 357 22.48 -15.32 24.32
C ALA A 357 22.20 -16.81 24.59
N ASP A 358 21.36 -17.11 25.58
CA ASP A 358 20.91 -18.46 25.96
C ASP A 358 19.81 -19.03 25.06
N ALA A 359 19.14 -18.19 24.27
CA ALA A 359 18.08 -18.60 23.34
C ALA A 359 18.57 -18.72 21.88
N ARG A 360 19.85 -18.44 21.62
CA ARG A 360 20.43 -18.51 20.26
C ARG A 360 20.65 -19.97 19.83
N ASP A 361 20.50 -20.22 18.54
CA ASP A 361 20.71 -21.56 17.96
C ASP A 361 22.21 -21.94 17.98
N ASP A 362 22.55 -23.06 18.62
CA ASP A 362 23.94 -23.53 18.73
C ASP A 362 24.57 -23.90 17.37
N GLY A 363 23.75 -24.42 16.44
CA GLY A 363 24.17 -24.73 15.08
C GLY A 363 24.54 -23.46 14.32
N TRP A 364 23.75 -22.39 14.50
CA TRP A 364 24.04 -21.06 13.96
C TRP A 364 25.34 -20.50 14.52
N LEU A 365 25.53 -20.53 15.83
CA LEU A 365 26.77 -20.06 16.47
C LEU A 365 27.99 -20.85 16.01
N THR A 366 27.83 -22.15 15.79
CA THR A 366 28.88 -23.03 15.25
C THR A 366 29.23 -22.64 13.81
N MET A 367 28.23 -22.37 12.98
CA MET A 367 28.47 -21.89 11.62
C MET A 367 29.15 -20.53 11.61
N LEU A 368 28.73 -19.57 12.44
CA LEU A 368 29.38 -18.26 12.51
C LEU A 368 30.86 -18.37 12.91
N ARG A 369 31.23 -19.34 13.74
CA ARG A 369 32.63 -19.61 14.10
C ARG A 369 33.41 -20.25 12.95
N SER A 370 32.75 -21.06 12.12
CA SER A 370 33.36 -21.74 10.98
C SER A 370 33.24 -20.94 9.69
N ARG A 371 34.28 -20.14 9.40
CA ARG A 371 34.36 -19.39 8.12
C ARG A 371 34.28 -20.32 6.91
N GLU A 372 34.84 -21.52 7.01
CA GLU A 372 34.85 -22.52 5.93
C GLU A 372 33.44 -22.99 5.56
N GLN A 373 32.53 -23.14 6.52
CA GLN A 373 31.15 -23.54 6.24
C GLN A 373 30.41 -22.45 5.46
N LEU A 374 30.65 -21.20 5.82
CA LEU A 374 30.07 -20.05 5.16
C LEU A 374 30.59 -19.92 3.72
N ASP A 375 31.88 -20.13 3.51
CA ASP A 375 32.48 -20.16 2.17
C ASP A 375 31.97 -21.35 1.33
N LYS A 376 31.71 -22.51 1.95
CA LYS A 376 31.18 -23.69 1.27
C LYS A 376 29.75 -23.46 0.75
N LEU A 377 28.89 -22.78 1.50
CA LEU A 377 27.52 -22.48 1.09
C LEU A 377 27.44 -21.69 -0.22
N PHE A 378 28.40 -20.78 -0.43
CA PHE A 378 28.48 -19.96 -1.63
C PHE A 378 29.43 -20.51 -2.71
N SER A 379 30.04 -21.68 -2.50
CA SER A 379 31.03 -22.23 -3.44
C SER A 379 30.43 -22.90 -4.68
N LEU A 380 29.13 -23.21 -4.63
CA LEU A 380 28.43 -23.97 -5.68
C LEU A 380 27.91 -23.11 -6.84
N SER A 381 28.08 -21.79 -6.78
CA SER A 381 27.50 -20.89 -7.77
C SER A 381 28.55 -19.99 -8.41
N ASP A 382 28.49 -19.91 -9.73
CA ASP A 382 29.31 -19.03 -10.56
C ASP A 382 28.71 -17.61 -10.71
N ASP A 383 27.72 -17.23 -9.89
CA ASP A 383 27.11 -15.90 -9.97
C ASP A 383 28.14 -14.82 -9.58
N SER A 384 28.34 -13.87 -10.49
CA SER A 384 29.21 -12.70 -10.31
C SER A 384 28.96 -11.90 -9.02
N ASN A 385 27.73 -11.96 -8.49
CA ASN A 385 27.34 -11.25 -7.26
C ASN A 385 27.73 -12.00 -5.98
N VAL A 386 28.14 -13.28 -6.06
CA VAL A 386 28.51 -14.10 -4.88
C VAL A 386 29.56 -13.44 -4.03
N ARG A 387 30.54 -12.78 -4.66
CA ARG A 387 31.59 -12.08 -3.95
C ARG A 387 31.03 -10.93 -3.10
N ILE A 388 30.10 -10.15 -3.65
CA ILE A 388 29.47 -9.01 -2.96
C ILE A 388 28.66 -9.54 -1.78
N TYR A 389 27.83 -10.56 -1.99
CA TYR A 389 27.03 -11.17 -0.93
C TYR A 389 27.89 -11.73 0.20
N ARG A 390 29.01 -12.37 -0.14
CA ARG A 390 29.98 -12.89 0.82
C ARG A 390 30.65 -11.78 1.63
N GLU A 391 31.04 -10.67 0.99
CA GLU A 391 31.64 -9.53 1.68
C GLU A 391 30.65 -8.89 2.66
N ILE A 392 29.39 -8.68 2.25
CA ILE A 392 28.33 -8.15 3.12
C ILE A 392 28.05 -9.10 4.29
N LEU A 393 27.90 -10.39 4.02
CA LEU A 393 27.58 -11.37 5.06
C LEU A 393 28.74 -11.49 6.06
N ASN A 394 29.99 -11.45 5.61
CA ASN A 394 31.15 -11.40 6.51
C ASN A 394 31.14 -10.17 7.41
N ALA A 395 30.79 -8.99 6.88
CA ALA A 395 30.65 -7.79 7.70
C ALA A 395 29.55 -7.97 8.76
N MET A 396 28.39 -8.52 8.39
CA MET A 396 27.30 -8.79 9.33
C MET A 396 27.66 -9.82 10.39
N VAL A 397 28.38 -10.89 10.03
CA VAL A 397 28.85 -11.93 10.96
C VAL A 397 29.72 -11.34 12.07
N THR A 398 30.51 -10.30 11.79
CA THR A 398 31.29 -9.63 12.84
C THR A 398 30.39 -8.94 13.87
N THR A 399 29.30 -8.33 13.41
CA THR A 399 28.27 -7.68 14.24
C THR A 399 27.42 -8.68 15.01
N TRP A 400 27.16 -9.87 14.47
CA TRP A 400 26.36 -10.90 15.18
C TRP A 400 27.15 -11.68 16.23
N LYS A 401 28.48 -11.66 16.13
CA LYS A 401 29.39 -12.28 17.12
C LYS A 401 29.54 -11.45 18.40
N SER A 402 29.40 -10.13 18.30
CA SER A 402 29.34 -9.24 19.47
C SER A 402 28.00 -9.37 20.17
#